data_AF-A0A660YQN7-F1
#
_entry.id   AF-A0A660YQN7-F1
#
_cell.length_a   1.000
_cell.length_b   1.000
_cell.length_c   1.000
_cell.angle_alpha   90.00
_cell.angle_beta   90.00
_cell.angle_gamma   90.00
#
_symmetry.space_group_name_H-M   'P 1'
#
loop_
_entity.id
_entity.type
_entity.pdbx_description
1 polymer ?
#
loop_
_entity_poly.entity_id
_entity_poly.type
_entity_poly.pdbx_seq_one_letter_code
_entity_poly.pdbx_strand_id
1 'polypeptide(L)'
;YGVKQCIGDTIGPGGLFKGLRTIPVWVEILQDIERLCPKALVMNYTNPMSMMTLAGLKSSNLQIVGLCHSVQGTSKLLAEYLDVPYEDLKWRCGGINHMSWFTELSYQGEDMYPRLRERCKDPEIYERDPVRFETMLHFGYFVTESSGHFSEYVPYFRKRDDLIEKYCRDGYRGETNFYANNWPIWRREHDEHSRRYLSGEEQIPLQRSHEYASVIIEAAEANKPAVIYGSVLNNGLIENLPSDGVVEVACMIDRNGVNPCRFGALPPQLAALNRSNMAVYELGVKAAFEHERQAALHALLLDPLTAAVCSPAEIKQMFDELFEAEKEYLPGF
;
A
#
# COMPACT_ATOMS: atom_id res chain seq x y z
N TYR A 1 1.16 -21.03 -13.23
CA TYR A 1 2.52 -20.62 -12.82
C TYR A 1 2.79 -20.72 -11.31
N GLY A 2 1.81 -20.99 -10.44
CA GLY A 2 2.07 -21.20 -9.00
C GLY A 2 2.20 -19.92 -8.17
N VAL A 3 2.21 -18.75 -8.80
CA VAL A 3 2.16 -17.44 -8.11
C VAL A 3 0.76 -17.25 -7.51
N LYS A 4 0.62 -17.49 -6.21
CA LYS A 4 -0.64 -17.37 -5.47
C LYS A 4 -0.73 -16.00 -4.80
N GLN A 5 -1.74 -15.21 -5.12
CA GLN A 5 -1.98 -13.88 -4.53
C GLN A 5 -3.15 -13.93 -3.54
N CYS A 6 -3.08 -13.19 -2.44
CA CYS A 6 -4.20 -12.92 -1.54
C CYS A 6 -5.06 -11.75 -2.06
N ILE A 7 -4.40 -10.66 -2.45
CA ILE A 7 -5.01 -9.40 -2.85
C ILE A 7 -4.78 -9.13 -4.34
N GLY A 8 -3.52 -9.11 -4.78
CA GLY A 8 -3.16 -8.93 -6.19
C GLY A 8 -3.59 -7.60 -6.82
N ASP A 9 -3.74 -6.55 -6.01
CA ASP A 9 -4.22 -5.24 -6.46
C ASP A 9 -3.13 -4.14 -6.43
N THR A 10 -1.94 -4.48 -5.95
CA THR A 10 -0.86 -3.51 -5.71
C THR A 10 0.50 -3.97 -6.23
N ILE A 11 0.89 -5.22 -5.98
CA ILE A 11 2.15 -5.82 -6.44
C ILE A 11 1.90 -7.18 -7.12
N GLY A 12 2.95 -7.88 -7.57
CA GLY A 12 2.82 -9.11 -8.33
C GLY A 12 2.22 -8.89 -9.73
N PRO A 13 1.87 -9.99 -10.42
CA PRO A 13 1.28 -9.90 -11.76
C PRO A 13 -0.04 -9.13 -11.73
N GLY A 14 -0.93 -9.40 -10.77
CA GLY A 14 -2.20 -8.66 -10.66
C GLY A 14 -2.01 -7.16 -10.45
N GLY A 15 -1.10 -6.77 -9.55
CA GLY A 15 -0.80 -5.37 -9.28
C GLY A 15 -0.18 -4.63 -10.46
N LEU A 16 0.80 -5.26 -11.13
CA LEU A 16 1.44 -4.69 -12.32
C LEU A 16 0.42 -4.43 -13.43
N PHE A 17 -0.35 -5.46 -13.82
CA PHE A 17 -1.32 -5.33 -14.91
C PHE A 17 -2.46 -4.36 -14.56
N LYS A 18 -2.92 -4.34 -13.31
CA LYS A 18 -3.84 -3.29 -12.83
C LYS A 18 -3.23 -1.90 -12.99
N GLY A 19 -1.96 -1.72 -12.64
CA GLY A 19 -1.24 -0.46 -12.85
C GLY A 19 -1.23 -0.05 -14.33
N LEU A 20 -0.86 -0.96 -15.24
CA LEU A 20 -0.82 -0.69 -16.68
C LEU A 20 -2.19 -0.26 -17.24
N ARG A 21 -3.30 -0.84 -16.76
CA ARG A 21 -4.66 -0.44 -17.16
C ARG A 21 -5.09 0.91 -16.58
N THR A 22 -4.64 1.23 -15.37
CA THR A 22 -5.20 2.35 -14.58
C THR A 22 -4.41 3.65 -14.74
N ILE A 23 -3.08 3.57 -14.90
CA ILE A 23 -2.21 4.75 -15.02
C ILE A 23 -2.62 5.68 -16.17
N PRO A 24 -2.93 5.21 -17.40
CA PRO A 24 -3.33 6.10 -18.49
C PRO A 24 -4.57 6.94 -18.16
N VAL A 25 -5.61 6.30 -17.65
CA VAL A 25 -6.86 6.97 -17.23
C VAL A 25 -6.60 7.97 -16.10
N TRP A 26 -5.73 7.61 -15.16
CA TRP A 26 -5.34 8.50 -14.07
C TRP A 26 -4.62 9.76 -14.55
N VAL A 27 -3.71 9.64 -15.52
CA VAL A 27 -3.02 10.78 -16.12
C VAL A 27 -4.01 11.69 -16.84
N GLU A 28 -4.99 11.14 -17.57
CA GLU A 28 -6.06 11.93 -18.21
C GLU A 28 -6.87 12.72 -17.19
N ILE A 29 -7.23 12.12 -16.05
CA ILE A 29 -7.92 12.81 -14.95
C ILE A 29 -7.06 13.97 -14.41
N LEU A 30 -5.76 13.77 -14.23
CA LEU A 30 -4.86 14.83 -13.76
C LEU A 30 -4.76 15.98 -14.77
N GLN A 31 -4.72 15.70 -16.07
CA GLN A 31 -4.73 16.72 -17.12
C GLN A 31 -6.02 17.55 -17.09
N ASP A 32 -7.16 16.90 -16.85
CA ASP A 32 -8.44 17.59 -16.66
C ASP A 32 -8.43 18.49 -15.41
N ILE A 33 -7.86 18.02 -14.30
CA ILE A 33 -7.70 18.82 -13.06
C ILE A 33 -6.78 20.02 -13.31
N GLU A 34 -5.64 19.85 -13.99
CA GLU A 34 -4.75 20.97 -14.34
C GLU A 34 -5.46 22.02 -15.21
N ARG A 35 -6.31 21.58 -16.15
CA ARG A 35 -7.07 22.49 -17.02
C ARG A 35 -8.19 23.22 -16.28
N LEU A 36 -8.93 22.52 -15.42
CA LEU A 36 -10.18 23.01 -14.82
C LEU A 36 -9.99 23.63 -13.44
N CYS A 37 -9.10 23.09 -12.62
CA CYS A 37 -8.87 23.50 -11.24
C CYS A 37 -7.38 23.33 -10.83
N PRO A 38 -6.44 24.09 -11.44
CA PRO A 38 -4.99 23.92 -11.28
C PRO A 38 -4.44 24.13 -9.86
N LYS A 39 -5.27 24.55 -8.91
CA LYS A 39 -4.92 24.75 -7.49
C LYS A 39 -5.47 23.64 -6.59
N ALA A 40 -6.12 22.62 -7.15
CA ALA A 40 -6.70 21.54 -6.38
C ALA A 40 -5.62 20.71 -5.68
N LEU A 41 -5.89 20.35 -4.43
CA LEU A 41 -5.19 19.27 -3.74
C LEU A 41 -5.80 17.94 -4.19
N VAL A 42 -4.97 17.04 -4.71
CA VAL A 42 -5.39 15.74 -5.23
C VAL A 42 -5.12 14.67 -4.19
N MET A 43 -6.19 13.98 -3.78
CA MET A 43 -6.14 12.87 -2.81
C MET A 43 -6.41 11.55 -3.55
N ASN A 44 -5.38 10.73 -3.74
CA ASN A 44 -5.51 9.44 -4.42
C ASN A 44 -5.70 8.31 -3.41
N TYR A 45 -6.78 7.53 -3.56
CA TYR A 45 -7.01 6.26 -2.85
C TYR A 45 -6.84 5.03 -3.75
N THR A 46 -6.57 5.24 -5.04
CA THR A 46 -6.53 4.17 -6.03
C THR A 46 -5.22 3.40 -5.93
N ASN A 47 -5.33 2.08 -5.76
CA ASN A 47 -4.22 1.16 -5.89
C ASN A 47 -3.94 0.81 -7.37
N PRO A 48 -2.68 0.51 -7.76
CA PRO A 48 -1.51 0.37 -6.90
C PRO A 48 -0.93 1.70 -6.38
N MET A 49 -1.05 1.99 -5.10
CA MET A 49 -0.86 3.36 -4.56
C MET A 49 0.47 4.00 -4.97
N SER A 50 1.57 3.26 -4.81
CA SER A 50 2.91 3.74 -5.12
C SER A 50 3.09 4.02 -6.61
N MET A 51 2.59 3.15 -7.51
CA MET A 51 2.65 3.39 -8.95
C MET A 51 1.75 4.55 -9.37
N MET A 52 0.51 4.61 -8.88
CA MET A 52 -0.45 5.69 -9.20
C MET A 52 0.07 7.05 -8.74
N THR A 53 0.62 7.12 -7.52
CA THR A 53 1.20 8.35 -6.97
C THR A 53 2.47 8.74 -7.72
N LEU A 54 3.36 7.78 -8.04
CA LEU A 54 4.58 8.05 -8.80
C LEU A 54 4.27 8.54 -10.22
N ALA A 55 3.31 7.92 -10.90
CA ALA A 55 2.84 8.37 -12.21
C ALA A 55 2.28 9.79 -12.13
N GLY A 56 1.39 10.05 -11.17
CA GLY A 56 0.80 11.38 -11.02
C GLY A 56 1.83 12.48 -10.75
N LEU A 57 2.77 12.24 -9.85
CA LEU A 57 3.85 13.18 -9.53
C LEU A 57 4.86 13.39 -10.67
N LYS A 58 4.99 12.42 -11.59
CA LYS A 58 5.83 12.56 -12.79
C LYS A 58 5.08 13.23 -13.95
N SER A 59 3.76 13.16 -14.00
CA SER A 59 2.95 13.68 -15.11
C SER A 59 2.30 15.04 -14.84
N SER A 60 2.33 15.52 -13.60
CA SER A 60 1.61 16.72 -13.19
C SER A 60 2.37 17.54 -12.15
N ASN A 61 2.13 18.86 -12.12
CA ASN A 61 2.63 19.76 -11.08
C ASN A 61 1.62 20.01 -9.95
N LEU A 62 0.49 19.30 -9.96
CA LEU A 62 -0.50 19.38 -8.89
C LEU A 62 0.07 18.87 -7.56
N GLN A 63 -0.49 19.36 -6.47
CA GLN A 63 -0.19 18.80 -5.15
C GLN A 63 -0.96 17.48 -5.02
N ILE A 64 -0.25 16.35 -5.13
CA ILE A 64 -0.82 15.00 -5.10
C ILE A 64 -0.34 14.28 -3.85
N VAL A 65 -1.26 13.67 -3.10
CA VAL A 65 -0.96 12.78 -1.99
C VAL A 65 -1.71 11.46 -2.16
N GLY A 66 -0.98 10.35 -2.06
CA GLY A 66 -1.57 9.01 -1.98
C GLY A 66 -1.96 8.66 -0.55
N LEU A 67 -3.13 8.07 -0.35
CA LEU A 67 -3.70 7.84 0.97
C LEU A 67 -4.09 6.37 1.16
N CYS A 68 -3.67 5.80 2.29
CA CYS A 68 -4.05 4.47 2.73
C CYS A 68 -4.26 4.48 4.24
N HIS A 69 -5.16 3.63 4.74
CA HIS A 69 -5.44 3.51 6.16
C HIS A 69 -4.43 2.63 6.92
N SER A 70 -3.40 2.12 6.24
CA SER A 70 -2.50 1.10 6.79
C SER A 70 -1.79 1.51 8.08
N VAL A 71 -1.21 2.70 8.13
CA VAL A 71 -0.44 3.18 9.30
C VAL A 71 -1.34 3.38 10.52
N GLN A 72 -2.50 4.03 10.33
CA GLN A 72 -3.46 4.28 11.40
C GLN A 72 -4.15 3.00 11.89
N GLY A 73 -4.42 2.05 10.99
CA GLY A 73 -4.95 0.75 11.35
C GLY A 73 -3.95 -0.06 12.15
N THR A 74 -2.70 -0.15 11.67
CA THR A 74 -1.67 -0.94 12.34
C THR A 74 -1.24 -0.33 13.68
N SER A 75 -1.17 1.00 13.80
CA SER A 75 -0.82 1.62 15.09
C SER A 75 -1.87 1.36 16.18
N LYS A 76 -3.17 1.39 15.86
CA LYS A 76 -4.24 0.97 16.77
C LYS A 76 -4.11 -0.50 17.15
N LEU A 77 -3.86 -1.35 16.16
CA LEU A 77 -3.66 -2.78 16.36
C LEU A 77 -2.46 -3.10 17.25
N LEU A 78 -1.36 -2.35 17.11
CA LEU A 78 -0.19 -2.48 18.00
C LEU A 78 -0.54 -2.13 19.45
N ALA A 79 -1.35 -1.08 19.68
CA ALA A 79 -1.84 -0.76 21.02
C ALA A 79 -2.69 -1.88 21.61
N GLU A 80 -3.57 -2.51 20.80
CA GLU A 80 -4.36 -3.68 21.21
C GLU A 80 -3.46 -4.88 21.56
N TYR A 81 -2.47 -5.20 20.72
CA TYR A 81 -1.53 -6.29 20.99
C TYR A 81 -0.75 -6.08 22.28
N LEU A 82 -0.36 -4.83 22.54
CA LEU A 82 0.37 -4.46 23.74
C LEU A 82 -0.52 -4.34 24.98
N ASP A 83 -1.85 -4.25 24.82
CA ASP A 83 -2.79 -3.94 25.89
C ASP A 83 -2.45 -2.61 26.59
N VAL A 84 -2.36 -1.54 25.79
CA VAL A 84 -2.11 -0.16 26.25
C VAL A 84 -3.08 0.82 25.58
N PRO A 85 -3.39 1.97 26.21
CA PRO A 85 -4.19 3.02 25.58
C PRO A 85 -3.51 3.56 24.31
N TYR A 86 -4.24 3.61 23.20
CA TYR A 86 -3.71 4.08 21.91
C TYR A 86 -3.17 5.52 21.99
N GLU A 87 -3.87 6.41 22.69
CA GLU A 87 -3.48 7.83 22.83
C GLU A 87 -2.15 8.04 23.56
N ASP A 88 -1.72 7.05 24.34
CA ASP A 88 -0.46 7.08 25.09
C ASP A 88 0.69 6.36 24.36
N LEU A 89 0.37 5.60 23.29
CA LEU A 89 1.35 4.87 22.50
C LEU A 89 2.04 5.83 21.53
N LYS A 90 3.34 6.03 21.73
CA LYS A 90 4.17 6.83 20.83
C LYS A 90 4.87 5.91 19.83
N TRP A 91 4.83 6.30 18.57
CA TRP A 91 5.44 5.51 17.52
C TRP A 91 5.96 6.40 16.39
N ARG A 92 6.89 5.85 15.62
CA ARG A 92 7.40 6.46 14.38
C ARG A 92 7.35 5.43 13.28
N CYS A 93 6.72 5.80 12.16
CA CYS A 93 6.53 4.92 11.01
C CYS A 93 7.10 5.57 9.74
N GLY A 94 7.61 4.76 8.81
CA GLY A 94 8.06 5.21 7.50
C GLY A 94 8.46 4.07 6.56
N GLY A 95 8.29 4.27 5.26
CA GLY A 95 8.65 3.29 4.22
C GLY A 95 7.98 3.60 2.90
N ILE A 96 7.27 2.63 2.33
CA ILE A 96 6.43 2.78 1.13
C ILE A 96 5.04 2.27 1.45
N ASN A 97 4.04 2.63 0.65
CA ASN A 97 2.69 2.15 0.87
C ASN A 97 2.61 0.61 0.97
N HIS A 98 1.88 0.12 1.99
CA HIS A 98 1.79 -1.28 2.43
C HIS A 98 3.11 -1.95 2.87
N MET A 99 4.21 -1.21 3.00
CA MET A 99 5.48 -1.65 3.58
C MET A 99 6.18 -0.47 4.28
N SER A 100 5.47 0.13 5.22
CA SER A 100 6.02 1.10 6.17
C SER A 100 6.34 0.39 7.48
N TRP A 101 7.40 0.83 8.16
CA TRP A 101 7.95 0.15 9.33
C TRP A 101 7.84 1.02 10.56
N PHE A 102 7.34 0.45 11.66
CA PHE A 102 7.28 1.13 12.95
C PHE A 102 8.66 1.13 13.63
N THR A 103 9.56 2.04 13.28
CA THR A 103 10.95 2.02 13.80
C THR A 103 11.08 2.46 15.25
N GLU A 104 10.07 3.15 15.79
CA GLU A 104 9.98 3.49 17.21
C GLU A 104 8.60 3.08 17.70
N LEU A 105 8.53 2.50 18.90
CA LEU A 105 7.30 2.05 19.55
C LEU A 105 7.50 2.11 21.06
N SER A 106 6.90 3.08 21.74
CA SER A 106 7.11 3.31 23.17
C SER A 106 5.83 3.70 23.91
N TYR A 107 5.76 3.29 25.18
CA TYR A 107 4.66 3.63 26.09
C TYR A 107 5.28 4.04 27.44
N GLN A 108 4.86 5.18 27.99
CA GLN A 108 5.41 5.74 29.24
C GLN A 108 6.95 5.86 29.27
N GLY A 109 7.57 6.05 28.10
CA GLY A 109 9.02 6.18 27.96
C GLY A 109 9.79 4.86 27.83
N GLU A 110 9.11 3.72 27.86
CA GLU A 110 9.71 2.39 27.69
C GLU A 110 9.56 1.88 26.25
N ASP A 111 10.59 1.19 25.72
CA ASP A 111 10.52 0.49 24.43
C ASP A 111 9.59 -0.72 24.52
N MET A 112 8.60 -0.77 23.63
CA MET A 112 7.56 -1.79 23.63
C MET A 112 7.88 -3.00 22.76
N TYR A 113 8.95 -2.97 21.95
CA TYR A 113 9.31 -4.13 21.12
C TYR A 113 9.58 -5.42 21.92
N PRO A 114 10.27 -5.41 23.07
CA PRO A 114 10.41 -6.60 23.91
C PRO A 114 9.06 -7.17 24.36
N ARG A 115 8.13 -6.31 24.76
CA ARG A 115 6.76 -6.71 25.14
C ARG A 115 6.00 -7.26 23.95
N LEU A 116 6.09 -6.63 22.78
CA LEU A 116 5.44 -7.10 21.55
C LEU A 116 5.90 -8.50 21.14
N ARG A 117 7.22 -8.78 21.26
CA ARG A 117 7.79 -10.13 21.03
C ARG A 117 7.31 -11.17 22.04
N GLU A 118 7.03 -10.76 23.28
CA GLU A 118 6.43 -11.66 24.27
C GLU A 118 4.96 -11.91 23.96
N ARG A 119 4.20 -10.86 23.62
CA ARG A 119 2.79 -10.95 23.27
C ARG A 119 2.55 -11.84 22.05
N CYS A 120 3.43 -11.83 21.06
CA CYS A 120 3.28 -12.71 19.89
C CYS A 120 3.54 -14.20 20.16
N LYS A 121 3.91 -14.60 21.39
CA LYS A 121 3.93 -16.02 21.79
C LYS A 121 2.55 -16.55 22.20
N ASP A 122 1.62 -15.65 22.49
CA ASP A 122 0.23 -15.99 22.73
C ASP A 122 -0.43 -16.39 21.39
N PRO A 123 -0.95 -17.63 21.26
CA PRO A 123 -1.59 -18.08 20.03
C PRO A 123 -2.75 -17.18 19.59
N GLU A 124 -3.55 -16.64 20.53
CA GLU A 124 -4.71 -15.81 20.17
C GLU A 124 -4.29 -14.49 19.51
N ILE A 125 -3.12 -13.98 19.88
CA ILE A 125 -2.54 -12.76 19.30
C ILE A 125 -1.84 -13.10 18.00
N TYR A 126 -0.98 -14.12 17.99
CA TYR A 126 -0.19 -14.51 16.83
C TYR A 126 -1.08 -14.82 15.62
N GLU A 127 -2.17 -15.55 15.82
CA GLU A 127 -3.10 -16.00 14.77
C GLU A 127 -3.88 -14.85 14.10
N ARG A 128 -3.82 -13.63 14.66
CA ARG A 128 -4.36 -12.44 14.02
C ARG A 128 -3.44 -11.94 12.89
N ASP A 129 -2.13 -12.11 13.01
CA ASP A 129 -1.15 -11.56 12.06
C ASP A 129 0.18 -12.33 11.92
N PRO A 130 0.13 -13.62 11.60
CA PRO A 130 1.32 -14.49 11.57
C PRO A 130 2.44 -13.94 10.68
N VAL A 131 2.14 -13.52 9.45
CA VAL A 131 3.15 -13.02 8.49
C VAL A 131 3.87 -11.78 9.02
N ARG A 132 3.14 -10.85 9.63
CA ARG A 132 3.75 -9.61 10.16
C ARG A 132 4.56 -9.88 11.42
N PHE A 133 4.09 -10.77 12.30
CA PHE A 133 4.86 -11.18 13.48
C PHE A 133 6.15 -11.90 13.09
N GLU A 134 6.09 -12.86 12.17
CA GLU A 134 7.28 -13.55 11.65
C GLU A 134 8.28 -12.56 11.03
N THR A 135 7.78 -11.58 10.28
CA THR A 135 8.60 -10.50 9.75
C THR A 135 9.28 -9.69 10.86
N MET A 136 8.54 -9.28 11.90
CA MET A 136 9.12 -8.56 13.04
C MET A 136 10.16 -9.42 13.78
N LEU A 137 9.91 -10.71 13.95
CA LEU A 137 10.83 -11.63 14.62
C LEU A 137 12.15 -11.77 13.86
N HIS A 138 12.11 -11.76 12.53
CA HIS A 138 13.30 -11.93 11.69
C HIS A 138 13.99 -10.63 11.25
N PHE A 139 13.24 -9.54 11.07
CA PHE A 139 13.75 -8.25 10.56
C PHE A 139 13.82 -7.14 11.61
N GLY A 140 13.28 -7.40 12.80
CA GLY A 140 13.40 -6.54 13.98
C GLY A 140 12.22 -5.61 14.20
N TYR A 141 11.45 -5.26 13.16
CA TYR A 141 10.42 -4.22 13.23
C TYR A 141 9.09 -4.69 12.65
N PHE A 142 7.99 -4.19 13.22
CA PHE A 142 6.64 -4.49 12.75
C PHE A 142 6.32 -3.66 11.50
N VAL A 143 5.65 -4.28 10.53
CA VAL A 143 5.31 -3.67 9.24
C VAL A 143 3.83 -3.31 9.16
N THR A 144 3.51 -2.28 8.39
CA THR A 144 2.14 -1.92 8.06
C THR A 144 1.47 -2.94 7.15
N GLU A 145 0.15 -2.77 7.05
CA GLU A 145 -0.83 -3.53 6.26
C GLU A 145 -1.05 -4.97 6.69
N SER A 146 -2.18 -5.55 6.32
CA SER A 146 -2.56 -6.90 6.74
C SER A 146 -1.52 -7.96 6.32
N SER A 147 -1.48 -9.07 7.07
CA SER A 147 -0.67 -10.24 6.74
C SER A 147 -0.86 -10.72 5.30
N GLY A 148 -2.08 -10.62 4.77
CA GLY A 148 -2.40 -10.98 3.39
C GLY A 148 -1.72 -10.08 2.35
N HIS A 149 -1.81 -8.76 2.48
CA HIS A 149 -1.10 -7.85 1.58
C HIS A 149 0.41 -8.05 1.69
N PHE A 150 0.96 -7.96 2.91
CA PHE A 150 2.42 -8.00 3.09
C PHE A 150 3.03 -9.32 2.62
N SER A 151 2.28 -10.44 2.69
CA SER A 151 2.76 -11.73 2.19
C SER A 151 3.06 -11.76 0.68
N GLU A 152 2.57 -10.79 -0.10
CA GLU A 152 2.88 -10.64 -1.53
C GLU A 152 4.12 -9.78 -1.81
N TYR A 153 4.52 -8.96 -0.84
CA TYR A 153 5.61 -7.98 -0.99
C TYR A 153 7.01 -8.57 -0.73
N VAL A 154 7.07 -9.81 -0.25
CA VAL A 154 8.31 -10.48 0.15
C VAL A 154 8.35 -11.93 -0.33
N PRO A 155 9.54 -12.48 -0.61
CA PRO A 155 9.68 -13.78 -1.26
C PRO A 155 9.52 -14.98 -0.30
N TYR A 156 9.08 -14.75 0.94
CA TYR A 156 9.24 -15.72 2.02
C TYR A 156 8.04 -16.63 2.21
N PHE A 157 6.83 -16.08 2.19
CA PHE A 157 5.65 -16.76 2.74
C PHE A 157 4.81 -17.48 1.68
N ARG A 158 4.65 -16.91 0.49
CA ARG A 158 3.72 -17.44 -0.53
C ARG A 158 4.38 -18.27 -1.63
N LYS A 159 5.64 -18.70 -1.44
CA LYS A 159 6.41 -19.41 -2.47
C LYS A 159 6.19 -20.92 -2.54
N ARG A 160 5.59 -21.51 -1.50
CA ARG A 160 5.30 -22.95 -1.40
C ARG A 160 4.04 -23.18 -0.58
N ASP A 161 3.34 -24.28 -0.85
CA ASP A 161 2.07 -24.59 -0.21
C ASP A 161 2.19 -24.83 1.29
N ASP A 162 3.27 -25.47 1.75
CA ASP A 162 3.54 -25.68 3.18
C ASP A 162 3.75 -24.37 3.95
N LEU A 163 4.32 -23.35 3.30
CA LEU A 163 4.54 -22.03 3.90
C LEU A 163 3.25 -21.20 3.92
N ILE A 164 2.43 -21.33 2.88
CA ILE A 164 1.09 -20.70 2.83
C ILE A 164 0.22 -21.29 3.94
N GLU A 165 0.15 -22.61 4.07
CA GLU A 165 -0.60 -23.28 5.14
C GLU A 165 -0.10 -22.86 6.53
N LYS A 166 1.22 -22.79 6.72
CA LYS A 166 1.80 -22.40 8.00
C LYS A 166 1.52 -20.95 8.38
N TYR A 167 1.63 -20.00 7.44
CA TYR A 167 1.67 -18.57 7.77
C TYR A 167 0.46 -17.75 7.29
N CYS A 168 -0.33 -18.23 6.34
CA CYS A 168 -1.49 -17.47 5.85
C CYS A 168 -2.77 -17.97 6.53
N ARG A 169 -3.72 -17.05 6.77
CA ARG A 169 -5.04 -17.36 7.35
C ARG A 169 -6.16 -16.77 6.51
N ASP A 170 -7.40 -17.14 6.83
CA ASP A 170 -8.60 -16.70 6.13
C ASP A 170 -8.72 -15.17 6.03
N GLY A 171 -9.33 -14.72 4.93
CA GLY A 171 -9.56 -13.31 4.66
C GLY A 171 -8.31 -12.51 4.36
N TYR A 172 -8.32 -11.24 4.78
CA TYR A 172 -7.18 -10.32 4.69
C TYR A 172 -5.90 -10.79 5.41
N ARG A 173 -5.94 -11.91 6.13
CA ARG A 173 -4.78 -12.49 6.82
C ARG A 173 -3.94 -13.42 5.93
N GLY A 174 -4.33 -13.64 4.67
CA GLY A 174 -3.52 -14.36 3.67
C GLY A 174 -4.24 -15.38 2.80
N GLU A 175 -5.56 -15.45 2.82
CA GLU A 175 -6.33 -16.38 2.00
C GLU A 175 -6.03 -16.16 0.51
N THR A 176 -5.69 -17.24 -0.19
CA THR A 176 -5.41 -17.17 -1.63
C THR A 176 -6.69 -16.82 -2.40
N ASN A 177 -6.58 -15.88 -3.33
CA ASN A 177 -7.67 -15.32 -4.13
C ASN A 177 -8.74 -14.58 -3.33
N PHE A 178 -8.46 -14.20 -2.08
CA PHE A 178 -9.46 -13.54 -1.23
C PHE A 178 -10.11 -12.35 -1.91
N TYR A 179 -9.32 -11.42 -2.46
CA TYR A 179 -9.88 -10.23 -3.11
C TYR A 179 -10.65 -10.59 -4.39
N ALA A 180 -10.12 -11.50 -5.21
CA ALA A 180 -10.78 -11.93 -6.46
C ALA A 180 -12.12 -12.65 -6.20
N ASN A 181 -12.18 -13.48 -5.16
CA ASN A 181 -13.39 -14.22 -4.79
C ASN A 181 -14.49 -13.32 -4.22
N ASN A 182 -14.11 -12.24 -3.53
CA ASN A 182 -15.05 -11.39 -2.82
C ASN A 182 -15.41 -10.10 -3.57
N TRP A 183 -14.55 -9.60 -4.47
CA TRP A 183 -14.80 -8.34 -5.18
C TRP A 183 -16.16 -8.26 -5.92
N PRO A 184 -16.61 -9.29 -6.67
CA PRO A 184 -17.92 -9.24 -7.32
C PRO A 184 -19.08 -9.12 -6.32
N ILE A 185 -18.93 -9.72 -5.14
CA ILE A 185 -19.93 -9.66 -4.06
C ILE A 185 -19.94 -8.24 -3.48
N TRP A 186 -18.78 -7.73 -3.06
CA TRP A 186 -18.66 -6.37 -2.50
C TRP A 186 -19.14 -5.30 -3.46
N ARG A 187 -18.85 -5.44 -4.77
CA ARG A 187 -19.34 -4.49 -5.78
C ARG A 187 -20.85 -4.48 -5.85
N ARG A 188 -21.47 -5.66 -5.90
CA ARG A 188 -22.94 -5.79 -5.93
C ARG A 188 -23.57 -5.25 -4.64
N GLU A 189 -23.03 -5.61 -3.48
CA GLU A 189 -23.51 -5.13 -2.18
C GLU A 189 -23.40 -3.60 -2.08
N HIS A 190 -22.31 -3.01 -2.57
CA HIS A 190 -22.13 -1.56 -2.61
C HIS A 190 -23.19 -0.88 -3.50
N ASP A 191 -23.50 -1.46 -4.66
CA ASP A 191 -24.59 -0.96 -5.53
C ASP A 191 -25.96 -1.09 -4.83
N GLU A 192 -26.20 -2.16 -4.08
CA GLU A 192 -27.43 -2.34 -3.32
C GLU A 192 -27.57 -1.33 -2.18
N HIS A 193 -26.52 -1.11 -1.37
CA HIS A 193 -26.50 -0.05 -0.35
C HIS A 193 -26.75 1.32 -0.97
N SER A 194 -26.12 1.62 -2.12
CA SER A 194 -26.34 2.89 -2.84
C SER A 194 -27.81 3.08 -3.22
N ARG A 195 -28.49 2.01 -3.68
CA ARG A 195 -29.93 2.06 -3.99
C ARG A 195 -30.79 2.25 -2.74
N ARG A 196 -30.44 1.61 -1.62
CA ARG A 196 -31.15 1.78 -0.33
C ARG A 196 -31.00 3.19 0.24
N TYR A 197 -29.83 3.81 0.10
CA TYR A 197 -29.63 5.21 0.45
C TYR A 197 -30.50 6.14 -0.39
N LEU A 198 -30.59 5.90 -1.71
CA LEU A 198 -31.39 6.71 -2.62
C LEU A 198 -32.90 6.54 -2.40
N SER A 199 -33.36 5.35 -2.00
CA SER A 199 -34.78 5.09 -1.69
C SER A 199 -35.19 5.60 -0.30
N GLY A 200 -34.23 5.91 0.57
CA GLY A 200 -34.47 6.27 1.97
C GLY A 200 -34.69 5.08 2.90
N GLU A 201 -34.54 3.84 2.41
CA GLU A 201 -34.57 2.62 3.22
C GLU A 201 -33.44 2.58 4.24
N GLU A 202 -32.26 3.07 3.83
CA GLU A 202 -31.08 3.20 4.68
C GLU A 202 -30.65 4.67 4.74
N GLN A 203 -30.15 5.11 5.90
CA GLN A 203 -29.65 6.47 6.06
C GLN A 203 -28.14 6.49 5.84
N ILE A 204 -27.64 7.48 5.09
CA ILE A 204 -26.20 7.67 4.91
C ILE A 204 -25.60 8.04 6.28
N PRO A 205 -24.61 7.30 6.79
CA PRO A 205 -23.97 7.65 8.05
C PRO A 205 -23.25 8.99 7.92
N LEU A 206 -23.56 9.93 8.81
CA LEU A 206 -22.96 11.28 8.84
C LEU A 206 -21.81 11.39 9.86
N GLN A 207 -21.49 10.30 10.55
CA GLN A 207 -20.37 10.24 11.47
C GLN A 207 -19.05 10.23 10.68
N ARG A 208 -18.08 11.02 11.14
CA ARG A 208 -16.73 11.04 10.56
C ARG A 208 -16.11 9.64 10.69
N SER A 209 -15.63 9.09 9.59
CA SER A 209 -14.84 7.85 9.59
C SER A 209 -13.41 8.12 10.04
N HIS A 210 -12.60 7.06 10.07
CA HIS A 210 -11.16 7.17 10.30
C HIS A 210 -10.37 7.55 9.03
N GLU A 211 -11.03 7.80 7.90
CA GLU A 211 -10.35 8.10 6.63
C GLU A 211 -9.85 9.56 6.56
N TYR A 212 -8.67 9.74 5.98
CA TYR A 212 -7.95 11.02 6.00
C TYR A 212 -8.59 12.14 5.16
N ALA A 213 -9.38 11.85 4.12
CA ALA A 213 -9.89 12.87 3.21
C ALA A 213 -10.60 14.02 3.93
N SER A 214 -11.50 13.71 4.86
CA SER A 214 -12.22 14.73 5.64
C SER A 214 -11.30 15.52 6.58
N VAL A 215 -10.22 14.90 7.08
CA VAL A 215 -9.20 15.53 7.94
C VAL A 215 -8.37 16.50 7.13
N ILE A 216 -7.96 16.09 5.93
CA ILE A 216 -7.20 16.91 5.01
C ILE A 216 -7.99 18.15 4.59
N ILE A 217 -9.26 17.98 4.20
CA ILE A 217 -10.14 19.09 3.82
C ILE A 217 -10.32 20.06 4.99
N GLU A 218 -10.62 19.56 6.19
CA GLU A 218 -10.78 20.42 7.38
C GLU A 218 -9.48 21.17 7.71
N ALA A 219 -8.34 20.50 7.66
CA ALA A 219 -7.06 21.11 7.97
C ALA A 219 -6.65 22.20 6.96
N ALA A 220 -6.88 21.94 5.67
CA ALA A 220 -6.58 22.89 4.60
C ALA A 220 -7.54 24.09 4.60
N GLU A 221 -8.85 23.85 4.68
CA GLU A 221 -9.87 24.90 4.52
C GLU A 221 -10.13 25.68 5.81
N ALA A 222 -10.11 25.01 6.97
CA ALA A 222 -10.38 25.65 8.27
C ALA A 222 -9.12 26.00 9.06
N ASN A 223 -7.92 25.75 8.50
CA ASN A 223 -6.63 25.94 9.16
C ASN A 223 -6.61 25.31 10.57
N LYS A 224 -7.04 24.05 10.66
CA LYS A 224 -6.94 23.19 11.85
C LYS A 224 -5.89 22.11 11.59
N PRO A 225 -4.60 22.36 11.88
CA PRO A 225 -3.54 21.47 11.42
C PRO A 225 -3.72 20.03 11.92
N ALA A 226 -3.44 19.06 11.04
CA ALA A 226 -3.56 17.64 11.35
C ALA A 226 -2.43 16.82 10.71
N VAL A 227 -1.95 15.79 11.41
CA VAL A 227 -0.94 14.87 10.86
C VAL A 227 -1.64 13.69 10.21
N ILE A 228 -1.26 13.39 8.98
CA ILE A 228 -1.67 12.18 8.25
C ILE A 228 -0.43 11.42 7.80
N TYR A 229 -0.58 10.15 7.43
CA TYR A 229 0.46 9.40 6.76
C TYR A 229 0.11 9.28 5.29
N GLY A 230 0.98 9.78 4.42
CA GLY A 230 0.72 9.93 3.00
C GLY A 230 1.88 9.47 2.13
N SER A 231 1.55 8.95 0.95
CA SER A 231 2.49 8.61 -0.11
C SER A 231 2.83 9.87 -0.91
N VAL A 232 4.11 10.22 -0.94
CA VAL A 232 4.65 11.46 -1.54
C VAL A 232 6.02 11.22 -2.18
N LEU A 233 6.50 12.15 -2.99
CA LEU A 233 7.86 12.08 -3.55
C LEU A 233 8.90 12.04 -2.43
N ASN A 234 9.86 11.12 -2.50
CA ASN A 234 10.84 10.94 -1.45
C ASN A 234 11.71 12.18 -1.25
N ASN A 235 12.39 12.68 -2.29
CA ASN A 235 13.22 13.89 -2.24
C ASN A 235 14.06 14.04 -0.92
N GLY A 236 14.66 12.94 -0.45
CA GLY A 236 15.47 12.92 0.79
C GLY A 236 14.69 12.82 2.11
N LEU A 237 13.37 12.60 2.10
CA LEU A 237 12.54 12.35 3.30
C LEU A 237 12.99 11.08 4.01
N ILE A 238 13.19 9.99 3.26
CA ILE A 238 13.87 8.77 3.70
C ILE A 238 15.23 8.69 3.01
N GLU A 239 16.29 8.91 3.79
CA GLU A 239 17.65 9.22 3.29
C GLU A 239 18.26 8.12 2.42
N ASN A 240 17.97 6.86 2.74
CA ASN A 240 18.57 5.69 2.10
C ASN A 240 17.64 4.97 1.11
N LEU A 241 16.63 5.68 0.60
CA LEU A 241 15.77 5.27 -0.52
C LEU A 241 15.97 6.21 -1.74
N PRO A 242 15.69 5.78 -2.98
CA PRO A 242 15.75 6.62 -4.17
C PRO A 242 14.96 7.92 -4.01
N SER A 243 15.56 9.06 -4.38
CA SER A 243 14.95 10.38 -4.16
C SER A 243 13.80 10.70 -5.11
N ASP A 244 13.76 10.03 -6.27
CA ASP A 244 12.76 10.17 -7.32
C ASP A 244 11.63 9.13 -7.23
N GLY A 245 11.66 8.26 -6.21
CA GLY A 245 10.58 7.34 -5.89
C GLY A 245 9.54 7.92 -4.92
N VAL A 246 8.49 7.15 -4.67
CA VAL A 246 7.43 7.49 -3.70
C VAL A 246 7.66 6.76 -2.38
N VAL A 247 7.49 7.49 -1.27
CA VAL A 247 7.59 6.98 0.10
C VAL A 247 6.36 7.36 0.89
N GLU A 248 6.07 6.61 1.95
CA GLU A 248 4.99 6.88 2.90
C GLU A 248 5.59 7.39 4.21
N VAL A 249 5.27 8.64 4.56
CA VAL A 249 5.79 9.33 5.75
C VAL A 249 4.70 10.19 6.39
N ALA A 250 4.97 10.67 7.60
CA ALA A 250 4.12 11.67 8.24
C ALA A 250 4.08 12.95 7.40
N CYS A 251 2.90 13.52 7.24
CA CYS A 251 2.64 14.75 6.53
C CYS A 251 1.85 15.68 7.43
N MET A 252 2.35 16.89 7.65
CA MET A 252 1.63 17.94 8.34
C MET A 252 0.69 18.62 7.35
N ILE A 253 -0.61 18.61 7.62
CA ILE A 253 -1.61 19.29 6.81
C ILE A 253 -1.99 20.60 7.47
N ASP A 254 -1.94 21.70 6.71
CA ASP A 254 -2.39 23.02 7.12
C ASP A 254 -2.97 23.79 5.92
N ARG A 255 -3.19 25.11 6.05
CA ARG A 255 -3.69 25.96 4.95
C ARG A 255 -2.82 25.97 3.68
N ASN A 256 -1.56 25.53 3.77
CA ASN A 256 -0.64 25.44 2.64
C ASN A 256 -0.72 24.07 1.94
N GLY A 257 -1.51 23.14 2.48
CA GLY A 257 -1.70 21.81 1.92
C GLY A 257 -0.88 20.75 2.65
N VAL A 258 -0.22 19.89 1.88
CA VAL A 258 0.48 18.70 2.38
C VAL A 258 1.96 19.04 2.55
N ASN A 259 2.47 18.97 3.78
CA ASN A 259 3.86 19.24 4.10
C ASN A 259 4.54 17.95 4.63
N PRO A 260 5.23 17.18 3.76
CA PRO A 260 5.91 15.96 4.17
C PRO A 260 7.01 16.20 5.20
N CYS A 261 7.08 15.33 6.20
CA CYS A 261 8.06 15.42 7.27
C CYS A 261 9.22 14.44 7.03
N ARG A 262 10.45 14.92 7.22
CA ARG A 262 11.67 14.10 7.10
C ARG A 262 11.63 12.95 8.11
N PHE A 263 11.77 11.72 7.60
CA PHE A 263 11.85 10.53 8.42
C PHE A 263 13.30 10.16 8.78
N GLY A 264 14.28 10.41 7.90
CA GLY A 264 15.67 10.00 8.12
C GLY A 264 15.99 8.63 7.51
N ALA A 265 17.03 7.95 7.98
CA ALA A 265 17.43 6.65 7.44
C ALA A 265 16.61 5.49 8.05
N LEU A 266 16.12 4.57 7.21
CA LEU A 266 15.59 3.29 7.67
C LEU A 266 16.72 2.33 8.06
N PRO A 267 16.49 1.36 8.97
CA PRO A 267 17.39 0.23 9.15
C PRO A 267 17.74 -0.43 7.80
N PRO A 268 19.01 -0.78 7.52
CA PRO A 268 19.46 -1.15 6.17
C PRO A 268 18.71 -2.32 5.53
N GLN A 269 18.32 -3.32 6.32
CA GLN A 269 17.56 -4.49 5.86
C GLN A 269 16.13 -4.13 5.45
N LEU A 270 15.51 -3.17 6.13
CA LEU A 270 14.16 -2.68 5.79
C LEU A 270 14.22 -1.81 4.55
N ALA A 271 15.19 -0.89 4.50
CA ALA A 271 15.45 -0.08 3.31
C ALA A 271 15.69 -0.94 2.07
N ALA A 272 16.39 -2.07 2.21
CA ALA A 272 16.60 -3.00 1.11
C ALA A 272 15.29 -3.60 0.56
N LEU A 273 14.37 -4.01 1.45
CA LEU A 273 13.04 -4.48 1.06
C LEU A 273 12.22 -3.39 0.37
N ASN A 274 12.26 -2.16 0.89
CA ASN A 274 11.58 -1.04 0.23
C ASN A 274 12.17 -0.77 -1.16
N ARG A 275 13.50 -0.69 -1.29
CA ARG A 275 14.17 -0.42 -2.57
C ARG A 275 13.85 -1.47 -3.64
N SER A 276 13.82 -2.76 -3.29
CA SER A 276 13.49 -3.80 -4.27
C SER A 276 12.07 -3.62 -4.81
N ASN A 277 11.12 -3.26 -3.96
CA ASN A 277 9.73 -3.00 -4.36
C ASN A 277 9.59 -1.70 -5.16
N MET A 278 10.34 -0.66 -4.80
CA MET A 278 10.37 0.61 -5.55
C MET A 278 10.84 0.42 -7.01
N ALA A 279 11.81 -0.47 -7.25
CA ALA A 279 12.27 -0.78 -8.60
C ALA A 279 11.15 -1.39 -9.49
N VAL A 280 10.27 -2.21 -8.90
CA VAL A 280 9.09 -2.76 -9.60
C VAL A 280 8.14 -1.63 -10.00
N TYR A 281 7.89 -0.67 -9.10
CA TYR A 281 6.99 0.45 -9.37
C TYR A 281 7.55 1.39 -10.45
N GLU A 282 8.84 1.68 -10.39
CA GLU A 282 9.51 2.52 -11.39
C GLU A 282 9.38 1.92 -12.79
N LEU A 283 9.65 0.62 -12.94
CA LEU A 283 9.52 -0.08 -14.21
C LEU A 283 8.06 -0.19 -14.67
N GLY A 284 7.12 -0.41 -13.75
CA GLY A 284 5.68 -0.43 -14.06
C GLY A 284 5.19 0.93 -14.59
N VAL A 285 5.58 2.03 -13.94
CA VAL A 285 5.26 3.40 -14.38
C VAL A 285 5.95 3.72 -15.71
N LYS A 286 7.23 3.35 -15.87
CA LYS A 286 7.96 3.51 -17.12
C LYS A 286 7.23 2.80 -18.27
N ALA A 287 6.84 1.55 -18.06
CA ALA A 287 6.11 0.77 -19.04
C ALA A 287 4.80 1.47 -19.45
N ALA A 288 4.02 1.95 -18.48
CA ALA A 288 2.76 2.64 -18.74
C ALA A 288 2.95 3.95 -19.52
N PHE A 289 4.02 4.71 -19.27
CA PHE A 289 4.29 5.98 -19.95
C PHE A 289 4.90 5.81 -21.34
N GLU A 290 5.77 4.83 -21.52
CA GLU A 290 6.50 4.62 -22.78
C GLU A 290 5.89 3.52 -23.65
N HIS A 291 4.79 2.91 -23.20
CA HIS A 291 4.19 1.72 -23.81
C HIS A 291 5.21 0.58 -24.02
N GLU A 292 6.17 0.49 -23.09
CA GLU A 292 7.29 -0.43 -23.23
C GLU A 292 6.99 -1.76 -22.56
N ARG A 293 6.55 -2.72 -23.36
CA ARG A 293 6.27 -4.10 -22.92
C ARG A 293 7.46 -4.75 -22.19
N GLN A 294 8.68 -4.45 -22.60
CA GLN A 294 9.89 -4.98 -21.94
C GLN A 294 10.09 -4.42 -20.54
N ALA A 295 9.79 -3.15 -20.30
CA ALA A 295 9.86 -2.56 -18.96
C ALA A 295 8.85 -3.23 -18.01
N ALA A 296 7.63 -3.54 -18.50
CA ALA A 296 6.64 -4.29 -17.71
C ALA A 296 7.12 -5.71 -17.40
N LEU A 297 7.71 -6.41 -18.38
CA LEU A 297 8.31 -7.72 -18.14
C LEU A 297 9.44 -7.65 -17.09
N HIS A 298 10.32 -6.64 -17.16
CA HIS A 298 11.35 -6.43 -16.15
C HIS A 298 10.76 -6.16 -14.76
N ALA A 299 9.68 -5.39 -14.66
CA ALA A 299 8.99 -5.18 -13.39
C ALA A 299 8.55 -6.52 -12.77
N LEU A 300 7.98 -7.42 -13.58
CA LEU A 300 7.53 -8.72 -13.10
C LEU A 300 8.68 -9.71 -12.80
N LEU A 301 9.81 -9.60 -13.51
CA LEU A 301 11.02 -10.36 -13.21
C LEU A 301 11.65 -9.96 -11.87
N LEU A 302 11.47 -8.71 -11.44
CA LEU A 302 11.96 -8.17 -10.17
C LEU A 302 10.93 -8.28 -9.03
N ASP A 303 9.68 -8.63 -9.34
CA ASP A 303 8.62 -8.85 -8.35
C ASP A 303 9.03 -9.96 -7.35
N PRO A 304 9.08 -9.67 -6.03
CA PRO A 304 9.63 -10.59 -5.05
C PRO A 304 8.95 -11.95 -5.02
N LEU A 305 7.62 -12.00 -5.08
CA LEU A 305 6.87 -13.25 -5.02
C LEU A 305 7.03 -14.04 -6.32
N THR A 306 6.89 -13.38 -7.46
CA THR A 306 6.98 -14.02 -8.77
C THR A 306 8.37 -14.59 -9.01
N ALA A 307 9.42 -13.82 -8.73
CA ALA A 307 10.82 -14.27 -8.83
C ALA A 307 11.16 -15.41 -7.86
N ALA A 308 10.46 -15.50 -6.72
CA ALA A 308 10.65 -16.59 -5.76
C ALA A 308 10.02 -17.91 -6.20
N VAL A 309 8.99 -17.85 -7.05
CA VAL A 309 8.19 -19.02 -7.45
C VAL A 309 8.56 -19.52 -8.85
N CYS A 310 8.91 -18.63 -9.76
CA CYS A 310 9.07 -18.93 -11.17
C CYS A 310 10.49 -18.67 -11.68
N SER A 311 10.92 -19.45 -12.66
CA SER A 311 12.10 -19.14 -13.47
C SER A 311 11.82 -17.97 -14.43
N PRO A 312 12.86 -17.27 -14.95
CA PRO A 312 12.66 -16.19 -15.92
C PRO A 312 11.85 -16.59 -17.18
N ALA A 313 11.97 -17.85 -17.63
CA ALA A 313 11.22 -18.35 -18.77
C ALA A 313 9.72 -18.49 -18.46
N GLU A 314 9.38 -19.02 -17.27
CA GLU A 314 8.00 -19.11 -16.80
C GLU A 314 7.39 -17.74 -16.55
N ILE A 315 8.16 -16.79 -16.00
CA ILE A 315 7.72 -15.41 -15.79
C ILE A 315 7.40 -14.76 -17.13
N LYS A 316 8.27 -14.92 -18.13
CA LYS A 316 8.02 -14.41 -19.48
C LYS A 316 6.77 -15.03 -20.09
N GLN A 317 6.59 -16.35 -19.97
CA GLN A 317 5.41 -17.02 -20.53
C GLN A 317 4.12 -16.53 -19.85
N MET A 318 4.11 -16.44 -18.51
CA MET A 318 2.99 -15.90 -17.74
C MET A 318 2.68 -14.47 -18.14
N PHE A 319 3.71 -13.63 -18.28
CA PHE A 319 3.56 -12.25 -18.73
C PHE A 319 2.96 -12.19 -20.13
N ASP A 320 3.44 -13.00 -21.07
CA ASP A 320 2.94 -13.02 -22.44
C ASP A 320 1.45 -13.41 -22.50
N GLU A 321 1.03 -14.40 -21.72
CA GLU A 321 -0.36 -14.85 -21.63
C GLU A 321 -1.28 -13.80 -20.97
N LEU A 322 -0.84 -13.18 -19.87
CA LEU A 322 -1.59 -12.09 -19.21
C LEU A 322 -1.75 -10.88 -20.13
N PHE A 323 -0.69 -10.52 -20.84
CA PHE A 323 -0.69 -9.40 -21.76
C PHE A 323 -1.66 -9.61 -22.92
N GLU A 324 -1.68 -10.82 -23.51
CA GLU A 324 -2.66 -11.13 -24.57
C GLU A 324 -4.09 -11.14 -24.01
N ALA A 325 -4.30 -11.72 -22.82
CA ALA A 325 -5.61 -11.76 -22.18
C ALA A 325 -6.18 -10.37 -21.85
N GLU A 326 -5.31 -9.40 -21.58
CA GLU A 326 -5.69 -8.04 -21.20
C GLU A 326 -5.51 -6.99 -22.30
N LYS A 327 -5.14 -7.41 -23.52
CA LYS A 327 -4.78 -6.52 -24.63
C LYS A 327 -5.78 -5.39 -24.89
N GLU A 328 -7.07 -5.68 -24.80
CA GLU A 328 -8.14 -4.68 -25.01
C GLU A 328 -8.13 -3.56 -23.96
N TYR A 329 -7.55 -3.80 -22.78
CA TYR A 329 -7.46 -2.86 -21.67
C TYR A 329 -6.08 -2.19 -21.54
N LEU A 330 -5.14 -2.49 -22.44
CA LEU A 330 -3.78 -1.95 -22.44
C LEU A 330 -3.60 -1.02 -23.66
N PRO A 331 -4.31 0.13 -23.73
CA PRO A 331 -4.24 1.00 -24.89
C PRO A 331 -2.81 1.55 -25.09
N GLY A 332 -2.35 1.56 -26.34
CA GLY A 332 -1.05 2.07 -26.75
C GLY A 332 0.10 1.04 -26.70
N PHE A 333 -0.14 -0.15 -26.16
CA PHE A 333 0.80 -1.25 -26.10
C PHE A 333 0.81 -2.17 -27.34
#